data_AF-A0A7C1EX72-F1
#
_entry.id   AF-A0A7C1EX72-F1
#
_cell.length_a   1.000
_cell.length_b   1.000
_cell.length_c   1.000
_cell.angle_alpha   90.00
_cell.angle_beta   90.00
_cell.angle_gamma   90.00
#
_symmetry.space_group_name_H-M   'P 1'
#
loop_
_entity.id
_entity.type
_entity.pdbx_description
1 polymer ?
#
loop_
_entity_poly.entity_id
_entity_poly.type
_entity_poly.pdbx_seq_one_letter_code
_entity_poly.pdbx_strand_id
1 'polypeptide(L)'
;MIALRRKNIRCLSSSTKRSLMYLLRIEHPVPNYVGWKQAFDSDPVGREKLGVRRYQILRAVDDPNYVMIDLEFDTAREAEALLAAMRVVWGQVDGKIIHGPKARIVEAVEIKQYGGHP
;
A
#
# COMPACT_ATOMS: atom_id res chain seq x y z
N MET A 1 -46.44 -21.02 32.66
CA MET A 1 -45.15 -21.48 32.10
C MET A 1 -45.21 -21.20 30.61
N ILE A 2 -44.39 -20.35 29.99
CA ILE A 2 -42.94 -20.41 29.87
C ILE A 2 -42.41 -18.98 29.66
N ALA A 3 -41.44 -18.57 30.47
CA ALA A 3 -40.67 -17.35 30.28
C ALA A 3 -39.58 -17.61 29.23
N LEU A 4 -39.46 -16.77 28.20
CA LEU A 4 -38.28 -16.77 27.34
C LEU A 4 -37.69 -15.36 27.23
N ARG A 5 -36.68 -15.14 28.08
CA ARG A 5 -35.73 -14.02 28.04
C ARG A 5 -35.10 -13.93 26.65
N ARG A 6 -35.38 -12.86 25.90
CA ARG A 6 -34.62 -12.55 24.68
C ARG A 6 -33.36 -11.79 25.08
N LYS A 7 -32.24 -12.46 24.83
CA LYS A 7 -30.87 -12.03 25.13
C LYS A 7 -30.55 -10.69 24.45
N ASN A 8 -29.93 -9.85 25.25
CA ASN A 8 -29.32 -8.58 24.93
C ASN A 8 -28.24 -8.77 23.84
N ILE A 9 -28.59 -8.57 22.55
CA ILE A 9 -27.61 -8.48 21.48
C ILE A 9 -27.02 -7.08 21.59
N ARG A 10 -25.95 -6.96 22.38
CA ARG A 10 -25.04 -5.83 22.26
C ARG A 10 -24.44 -5.90 20.86
N CYS A 11 -24.93 -5.03 19.98
CA CYS A 11 -24.27 -4.69 18.74
C CYS A 11 -22.93 -4.07 19.13
N LEU A 12 -21.87 -4.88 19.22
CA LEU A 12 -20.51 -4.35 19.21
C LEU A 12 -20.22 -3.92 17.78
N SER A 13 -20.66 -2.72 17.44
CA SER A 13 -20.04 -1.94 16.37
C SER A 13 -18.61 -1.68 16.80
N SER A 14 -17.72 -2.63 16.51
CA SER A 14 -16.28 -2.42 16.56
C SER A 14 -15.92 -1.49 15.40
N SER A 15 -16.35 -0.24 15.48
CA SER A 15 -15.67 0.86 14.81
C SER A 15 -14.31 0.98 15.49
N THR A 16 -13.40 0.09 15.12
CA THR A 16 -11.98 0.35 15.30
C THR A 16 -11.76 1.71 14.62
N LYS A 17 -11.52 2.75 15.41
CA LYS A 17 -10.76 3.92 14.96
C LYS A 17 -9.47 3.34 14.39
N ARG A 18 -9.47 3.02 13.10
CA ARG A 18 -8.26 2.69 12.38
C ARG A 18 -7.43 3.94 12.47
N SER A 19 -6.26 3.82 13.08
CA SER A 19 -5.25 4.86 13.06
C SER A 19 -5.19 5.42 11.65
N LEU A 20 -5.17 6.74 11.51
CA LEU A 20 -4.94 7.41 10.22
C LEU A 20 -3.64 6.84 9.65
N MET A 21 -3.73 5.95 8.68
CA MET A 21 -2.59 5.33 8.03
C MET A 21 -2.28 6.13 6.79
N TYR A 22 -1.01 6.50 6.62
CA TYR A 22 -0.57 7.21 5.43
C TYR A 22 -0.16 6.17 4.38
N LEU A 23 -0.57 6.38 3.15
CA LEU A 23 -0.25 5.52 2.03
C LEU A 23 0.61 6.29 1.04
N LEU A 24 1.77 5.74 0.68
CA LEU A 24 2.51 6.19 -0.49
C LEU A 24 2.08 5.34 -1.68
N ARG A 25 1.29 5.93 -2.58
CA ARG A 25 0.97 5.33 -3.87
C ARG A 25 2.01 5.76 -4.89
N ILE A 26 2.53 4.79 -5.62
CA ILE A 26 3.53 4.98 -6.66
C ILE A 26 3.04 4.26 -7.89
N GLU A 27 2.88 4.97 -9.00
CA GLU A 27 2.40 4.42 -10.25
C GLU A 27 3.38 4.73 -11.37
N HIS A 28 3.70 3.74 -12.19
CA HIS A 28 4.59 3.91 -13.31
C HIS A 28 4.46 2.80 -14.36
N PRO A 29 4.62 3.13 -15.65
CA PRO A 29 4.88 2.13 -16.67
C PRO A 29 6.26 1.51 -16.49
N VAL A 30 6.35 0.19 -16.70
CA VAL A 30 7.57 -0.61 -16.70
C VAL A 30 7.72 -1.32 -18.05
N PRO A 31 8.93 -1.37 -18.64
CA PRO A 31 9.13 -2.07 -19.91
C PRO A 31 9.03 -3.60 -19.76
N ASN A 32 9.37 -4.14 -18.59
CA ASN A 32 9.24 -5.55 -18.27
C ASN A 32 8.93 -5.75 -16.78
N TYR A 33 7.72 -6.23 -16.49
CA TYR A 33 7.28 -6.51 -15.13
C TYR A 33 8.20 -7.50 -14.38
N VAL A 34 8.69 -8.55 -15.04
CA VAL A 34 9.51 -9.59 -14.38
C VAL A 34 10.84 -9.00 -13.91
N GLY A 35 11.54 -8.26 -14.79
CA GLY A 35 12.80 -7.60 -14.44
C GLY A 35 12.61 -6.51 -13.40
N TRP A 36 11.53 -5.73 -13.52
CA TRP A 36 11.16 -4.75 -12.50
C TRP A 36 10.87 -5.40 -11.15
N LYS A 37 10.13 -6.52 -11.12
CA LYS A 37 9.78 -7.24 -9.88
C LYS A 37 11.01 -7.81 -9.19
N GLN A 38 12.00 -8.31 -9.94
CA GLN A 38 13.29 -8.74 -9.37
C GLN A 38 14.06 -7.59 -8.73
N ALA A 39 14.10 -6.42 -9.38
CA ALA A 39 14.70 -5.22 -8.80
C ALA A 39 13.92 -4.73 -7.56
N PHE A 40 12.59 -4.85 -7.60
CA PHE A 40 11.73 -4.53 -6.45
C PHE A 40 11.96 -5.50 -5.28
N ASP A 41 12.01 -6.81 -5.53
CA ASP A 41 12.23 -7.85 -4.52
C ASP A 41 13.62 -7.78 -3.88
N SER A 42 14.60 -7.27 -4.60
CA SER A 42 15.95 -7.04 -4.08
C SER A 42 16.00 -5.97 -2.99
N ASP A 43 14.90 -5.22 -2.79
CA ASP A 43 14.71 -4.23 -1.73
C ASP A 43 15.91 -3.28 -1.52
N PRO A 44 16.42 -2.60 -2.57
CA PRO A 44 17.65 -1.80 -2.48
C PRO A 44 17.54 -0.61 -1.51
N VAL A 45 16.32 -0.29 -1.06
CA VAL A 45 16.00 0.85 -0.20
C VAL A 45 15.85 0.44 1.27
N GLY A 46 15.70 -0.85 1.59
CA GLY A 46 15.50 -1.30 2.97
C GLY A 46 14.12 -0.89 3.51
N ARG A 47 13.04 -1.33 2.88
CA ARG A 47 11.66 -0.87 3.16
C ARG A 47 11.24 -1.08 4.62
N GLU A 48 11.67 -2.19 5.23
CA GLU A 48 11.41 -2.46 6.66
C GLU A 48 12.08 -1.42 7.58
N LYS A 49 13.28 -0.93 7.21
CA LYS A 49 14.00 0.09 7.98
C LYS A 49 13.37 1.49 7.87
N LEU A 50 12.53 1.70 6.87
CA LEU A 50 11.86 2.97 6.60
C LEU A 50 10.42 3.02 7.13
N GLY A 51 10.02 2.03 7.94
CA GLY A 51 8.73 2.03 8.62
C GLY A 51 7.55 1.55 7.78
N VAL A 52 7.80 0.89 6.64
CA VAL A 52 6.73 0.29 5.84
C VAL A 52 6.04 -0.81 6.66
N ARG A 53 4.76 -0.64 6.96
CA ARG A 53 3.93 -1.63 7.66
C ARG A 53 3.39 -2.69 6.73
N ARG A 54 2.99 -2.25 5.55
CA ARG A 54 2.39 -3.10 4.53
C ARG A 54 2.71 -2.52 3.17
N TYR A 55 2.85 -3.38 2.17
CA TYR A 55 2.86 -2.94 0.79
C TYR A 55 1.92 -3.80 -0.04
N GLN A 56 1.44 -3.23 -1.14
CA GLN A 56 0.63 -3.91 -2.14
C GLN A 56 1.16 -3.52 -3.51
N ILE A 57 1.33 -4.50 -4.39
CA ILE A 57 1.68 -4.28 -5.78
C ILE A 57 0.42 -4.58 -6.59
N LEU A 58 -0.08 -3.56 -7.27
CA LEU A 58 -1.19 -3.65 -8.19
C LEU A 58 -0.64 -3.52 -9.61
N ARG A 59 -1.31 -4.17 -10.54
CA ARG A 59 -1.01 -4.10 -11.96
C ARG A 59 -2.29 -3.73 -12.67
N ALA A 60 -2.24 -2.81 -13.62
CA ALA A 60 -3.43 -2.52 -14.42
C ALA A 60 -3.83 -3.79 -15.19
N VAL A 61 -5.14 -4.02 -15.28
CA VAL A 61 -5.68 -5.15 -16.05
C VAL A 61 -5.61 -4.83 -17.54
N ASP A 62 -5.80 -3.55 -17.87
CA ASP A 62 -5.80 -3.01 -19.23
C ASP A 62 -4.38 -2.83 -19.78
N ASP A 63 -3.39 -2.65 -18.89
CA ASP A 63 -1.98 -2.53 -19.24
C ASP A 63 -1.10 -3.38 -18.30
N PRO A 64 -0.63 -4.56 -18.73
CA PRO A 64 0.20 -5.44 -17.90
C PRO A 64 1.58 -4.84 -17.59
N ASN A 65 1.97 -3.77 -18.26
CA ASN A 65 3.20 -3.03 -18.02
C ASN A 65 2.98 -1.80 -17.15
N TYR A 66 1.75 -1.54 -16.70
CA TYR A 66 1.48 -0.46 -15.77
C TYR A 66 1.36 -0.99 -14.34
N VAL A 67 2.28 -0.55 -13.48
CA VAL A 67 2.39 -1.03 -12.10
C VAL A 67 2.08 0.10 -11.14
N MET A 68 1.32 -0.23 -10.10
CA MET A 68 1.01 0.64 -8.98
C MET A 68 1.46 -0.05 -7.70
N ILE A 69 2.00 0.71 -6.76
CA ILE A 69 2.53 0.21 -5.50
C ILE A 69 1.97 1.09 -4.41
N ASP A 70 1.27 0.47 -3.46
CA ASP A 70 0.74 1.16 -2.29
C ASP A 70 1.52 0.70 -1.07
N LEU A 71 2.24 1.61 -0.43
CA LEU A 71 2.98 1.34 0.81
C LEU A 71 2.32 2.07 1.97
N GLU A 72 2.02 1.35 3.04
CA GLU A 72 1.33 1.85 4.24
C GLU A 72 2.32 2.18 5.35
N PHE A 73 2.08 3.33 6.00
CA PHE A 73 2.88 3.91 7.07
C PHE A 73 2.01 4.38 8.22
N ASP A 74 2.58 4.43 9.42
CA ASP A 74 1.92 5.04 10.57
C ASP A 74 1.92 6.57 10.49
N THR A 75 2.93 7.17 9.85
CA THR A 75 3.10 8.63 9.77
C THR A 75 3.39 9.14 8.37
N ALA A 76 2.97 10.37 8.07
CA ALA A 76 3.30 11.05 6.81
C ALA A 76 4.81 11.19 6.61
N ARG A 77 5.55 11.43 7.70
CA ARG A 77 7.01 11.66 7.65
C ARG A 77 7.78 10.44 7.16
N GLU A 78 7.33 9.24 7.53
CA GLU A 78 7.90 7.99 7.03
C GLU A 78 7.63 7.81 5.53
N ALA A 79 6.40 8.13 5.09
CA ALA A 79 6.06 8.12 3.67
C ALA A 79 6.88 9.12 2.86
N GLU A 80 7.12 10.33 3.39
CA GLU A 80 7.98 11.34 2.79
C GLU A 80 9.44 10.88 2.71
N ALA A 81 9.96 10.25 3.76
CA ALA A 81 11.32 9.72 3.79
C ALA A 81 11.52 8.60 2.74
N LEU A 82 10.57 7.67 2.62
CA LEU A 82 10.61 6.66 1.57
C LEU A 82 10.53 7.31 0.19
N LEU A 83 9.63 8.27 -0.01
CA LEU A 83 9.51 8.99 -1.29
C LEU A 83 10.83 9.69 -1.67
N ALA A 84 11.51 10.31 -0.72
CA ALA A 84 12.82 10.92 -0.94
C ALA A 84 13.87 9.88 -1.35
N ALA A 85 13.94 8.74 -0.66
CA ALA A 85 14.85 7.65 -1.01
C ALA A 85 14.54 7.07 -2.40
N MET A 86 13.25 6.88 -2.72
CA MET A 86 12.83 6.37 -4.02
C MET A 86 13.11 7.35 -5.15
N ARG A 87 13.03 8.66 -4.93
CA ARG A 87 13.47 9.66 -5.93
C ARG A 87 14.94 9.52 -6.29
N VAL A 88 15.80 9.20 -5.33
CA VAL A 88 17.23 8.93 -5.60
C VAL A 88 17.37 7.68 -6.45
N VAL A 89 16.68 6.59 -6.10
CA VAL A 89 16.72 5.34 -6.88
C VAL A 89 16.17 5.56 -8.29
N TRP A 90 15.02 6.22 -8.43
CA TRP A 90 14.44 6.56 -9.73
C TRP A 90 15.42 7.35 -10.59
N GLY A 91 16.16 8.31 -10.05
CA GLY A 91 17.21 8.99 -10.81
C GLY A 91 18.28 8.06 -11.40
N GLN A 92 18.48 6.87 -10.84
CA GLN A 92 19.43 5.87 -11.33
C GLN A 92 18.81 4.86 -12.32
N VAL A 93 17.49 4.62 -12.23
CA VAL A 93 16.77 3.58 -12.99
C VAL A 93 15.74 4.12 -13.98
N ASP A 94 15.45 5.42 -13.95
CA ASP A 94 14.58 6.11 -14.90
C ASP A 94 15.16 6.02 -16.31
N GLY A 95 14.33 5.64 -17.27
CA GLY A 95 14.73 5.37 -18.66
C GLY A 95 15.25 3.95 -18.92
N LYS A 96 15.51 3.14 -17.87
CA LYS A 96 15.98 1.75 -18.01
C LYS A 96 14.95 0.71 -17.58
N ILE A 97 14.36 0.92 -16.40
CA ILE A 97 13.46 -0.05 -15.75
C ILE A 97 12.12 0.60 -15.39
N ILE A 98 12.07 1.94 -15.37
CA ILE A 98 10.88 2.71 -15.04
C ILE A 98 10.85 3.96 -15.91
N HIS A 99 9.65 4.44 -16.26
CA HIS A 99 9.50 5.68 -17.00
C HIS A 99 8.48 6.61 -16.33
N GLY A 100 8.90 7.82 -15.99
CA GLY A 100 7.99 8.86 -15.48
C GLY A 100 7.22 8.45 -14.23
N PRO A 101 7.90 8.02 -13.15
CA PRO A 101 7.22 7.57 -11.94
C PRO A 101 6.42 8.72 -11.31
N LYS A 102 5.15 8.45 -11.04
CA LYS A 102 4.29 9.33 -10.28
C LYS A 102 4.15 8.76 -8.89
N ALA A 103 4.28 9.62 -7.89
CA ALA A 103 4.06 9.22 -6.51
C ALA A 103 3.22 10.25 -5.78
N ARG A 104 2.35 9.75 -4.91
CA ARG A 104 1.42 10.55 -4.13
C ARG A 104 1.31 9.96 -2.74
N ILE A 105 1.51 10.82 -1.74
CA ILE A 105 1.17 10.49 -0.36
C ILE A 105 -0.31 10.79 -0.20
N VAL A 106 -1.08 9.79 0.23
CA VAL A 106 -2.52 9.86 0.44
C VAL A 106 -2.85 9.42 1.87
N GLU A 107 -3.89 10.00 2.43
CA GLU A 107 -4.39 9.61 3.74
C GLU A 107 -5.46 8.51 3.57
N ALA A 108 -5.31 7.40 4.30
CA ALA A 108 -6.32 6.36 4.36
C ALA A 108 -7.49 6.79 5.26
N VAL A 109 -8.45 7.51 4.68
CA VAL A 109 -9.64 7.99 5.41
C VAL A 109 -10.53 6.83 5.86
N GLU A 110 -10.69 5.81 5.02
CA GLU A 110 -11.39 4.57 5.36
C GLU A 110 -10.79 3.40 4.57
N ILE A 111 -10.33 2.37 5.27
CA ILE A 111 -9.99 1.06 4.68
C ILE A 111 -11.01 0.10 5.24
N LYS A 112 -11.80 -0.63 4.46
CA LYS A 112 -12.73 -1.64 5.02
C LYS A 112 -12.40 -3.01 4.46
N GLN A 113 -11.99 -3.91 5.34
CA GLN A 113 -11.79 -5.32 5.00
C GLN A 113 -13.13 -6.03 5.16
N TYR A 114 -13.72 -6.45 4.04
CA TYR A 114 -14.85 -7.37 4.04
C TYR A 114 -14.28 -8.78 4.02
N GLY A 115 -14.59 -9.57 5.05
CA GLY A 115 -14.02 -10.90 5.24
C GLY A 115 -14.28 -11.81 4.03
N GLY A 116 -13.22 -12.47 3.56
CA GLY A 116 -13.33 -13.59 2.63
C GLY A 116 -14.14 -14.70 3.29
N HIS A 117 -15.15 -15.18 2.57
CA HIS A 117 -15.84 -16.41 2.96
C HIS A 117 -14.86 -17.58 2.76
N PRO A 118 -14.78 -18.53 3.73
CA PRO A 118 -13.95 -19.72 3.59
C PRO A 118 -14.35 -20.59 2.39
#